data_AF-A0A8H9Z730-F1
#
_entry.id   AF-A0A8H9Z730-F1
#
_cell.length_a   1.000
_cell.length_b   1.000
_cell.length_c   1.000
_cell.angle_alpha   90.00
_cell.angle_beta   90.00
_cell.angle_gamma   90.00
#
_symmetry.space_group_name_H-M   'P 1'
#
loop_
_entity.id
_entity.type
_entity.pdbx_description
1 polymer ?
#
loop_
_entity_poly.entity_id
_entity_poly.type
_entity_poly.pdbx_seq_one_letter_code
_entity_poly.pdbx_strand_id
1 'polypeptide(L)'
;MEYLLELAASPTAWVALATLVAMEVVLGIDNLIFISILTNKLPEQYRSKARRIGISMALVMRLALLSTVAWIVQLTEPVIEVFGHTFSWKDMILIAGGLFLLWKATKEIHESVDPHGAKEESKAGNAVTIGFTAAIFQILLLDIVFSIDSIITAVGMTEHLPIMIIAVISAVIVMLVAADPLAKFINDNPTVVMLALGFLIMIGMTLIAEGFGAHVPKGYVYAAMAFSTAIEILNILARRARLKREAAEGN
;
A
#
# COMPACT_ATOMS: atom_id res chain seq x y z
N MET A 1 5.72 9.55 32.13
CA MET A 1 4.72 10.62 31.91
C MET A 1 5.38 11.93 31.54
N GLU A 2 6.43 12.35 32.26
CA GLU A 2 7.18 13.58 31.94
C GLU A 2 7.69 13.63 30.49
N TYR A 3 8.31 12.55 29.99
CA TYR A 3 8.73 12.44 28.58
C TYR A 3 7.62 12.71 27.55
N LEU A 4 6.40 12.20 27.81
CA LEU A 4 5.26 12.41 26.91
C LEU A 4 4.71 13.85 27.01
N LEU A 5 4.76 14.44 28.20
CA LEU A 5 4.34 15.83 28.42
C LEU A 5 5.32 16.82 27.78
N GLU A 6 6.62 16.53 27.83
CA GLU A 6 7.66 17.30 27.17
C GLU A 6 7.52 17.24 25.64
N LEU A 7 7.27 16.05 25.09
CA LEU A 7 6.93 15.86 23.68
C LEU A 7 5.68 16.65 23.28
N ALA A 8 4.61 16.57 24.07
CA ALA A 8 3.37 17.29 23.78
C ALA A 8 3.54 18.82 23.82
N ALA A 9 4.45 19.32 24.66
CA ALA A 9 4.79 20.74 24.75
C ALA A 9 5.73 21.22 23.62
N SER A 10 6.40 20.30 22.92
CA SER A 10 7.38 20.62 21.89
C SER A 10 6.74 20.86 20.50
N PRO A 11 6.89 22.04 19.89
CA PRO A 11 6.40 22.29 18.53
C PRO A 11 7.02 21.38 17.47
N THR A 12 8.28 20.96 17.65
CA THR A 12 8.98 20.10 16.68
C THR A 12 8.40 18.68 16.66
N ALA A 13 7.91 18.19 17.81
CA ALA A 13 7.24 16.89 17.90
C ALA A 13 5.93 16.87 17.09
N TRP A 14 5.17 17.97 17.11
CA TRP A 14 3.95 18.11 16.31
C TRP A 14 4.23 18.18 14.82
N VAL A 15 5.30 18.87 14.40
CA VAL A 15 5.72 18.90 12.99
C VAL A 15 6.16 17.51 12.52
N ALA A 16 6.95 16.81 13.32
CA ALA A 16 7.36 15.43 13.03
C ALA A 16 6.14 14.50 12.94
N LEU A 17 5.20 14.60 13.89
CA LEU A 17 3.96 13.84 13.89
C LEU A 17 3.14 14.12 12.63
N ALA A 18 2.92 15.39 12.29
CA ALA A 18 2.15 15.77 11.11
C ALA A 18 2.80 15.27 9.82
N THR A 19 4.13 15.36 9.72
CA THR A 19 4.90 14.88 8.56
C THR A 19 4.79 13.37 8.43
N LEU A 20 4.95 12.64 9.54
CA LEU A 20 4.83 11.18 9.56
C LEU A 20 3.41 10.73 9.24
N VAL A 21 2.38 11.35 9.83
CA VAL A 21 0.98 11.06 9.49
C VAL A 21 0.73 11.29 7.99
N ALA A 22 1.21 12.40 7.44
CA ALA A 22 1.04 12.71 6.02
C ALA A 22 1.72 11.65 5.14
N MET A 23 2.96 11.29 5.43
CA MET A 23 3.68 10.26 4.68
C MET A 23 3.03 8.89 4.81
N GLU A 24 2.59 8.52 6.02
CA GLU A 24 1.91 7.26 6.30
C GLU A 24 0.56 7.16 5.58
N VAL A 25 -0.19 8.26 5.50
CA VAL A 25 -1.44 8.29 4.73
C VAL A 25 -1.16 8.17 3.23
N VAL A 26 -0.17 8.91 2.70
CA VAL A 26 0.20 8.85 1.27
C VAL A 26 0.63 7.42 0.89
N LEU A 27 1.54 6.82 1.67
CA LEU A 27 1.98 5.43 1.49
C LEU A 27 0.85 4.42 1.73
N GLY A 28 -0.02 4.70 2.70
CA GLY A 28 -1.13 3.83 3.08
C GLY A 28 -2.23 3.74 2.02
N ILE A 29 -2.39 4.76 1.16
CA ILE A 29 -3.34 4.72 0.04
C ILE A 29 -2.99 3.58 -0.92
N ASP A 30 -1.71 3.37 -1.25
CA ASP A 30 -1.28 2.30 -2.14
C ASP A 30 -1.60 0.91 -1.56
N ASN A 31 -1.36 0.74 -0.25
CA ASN A 31 -1.72 -0.47 0.48
C ASN A 31 -3.24 -0.70 0.49
N LEU A 32 -4.03 0.37 0.67
CA LEU A 32 -5.49 0.30 0.67
C LEU A 32 -6.05 -0.07 -0.71
N ILE A 33 -5.44 0.41 -1.79
CA ILE A 33 -5.83 0.04 -3.15
C ILE A 33 -5.54 -1.45 -3.37
N PHE A 34 -4.39 -1.96 -2.95
CA PHE A 34 -4.07 -3.37 -3.06
C PHE A 34 -5.05 -4.25 -2.27
N ILE A 35 -5.33 -3.88 -1.02
CA ILE A 35 -6.36 -4.53 -0.19
C ILE A 35 -7.70 -4.54 -0.92
N SER A 36 -8.07 -3.45 -1.57
CA SER A 36 -9.33 -3.35 -2.33
C SER A 36 -9.34 -4.28 -3.54
N ILE A 37 -8.26 -4.32 -4.34
CA ILE A 37 -8.13 -5.20 -5.51
C ILE A 37 -8.26 -6.68 -5.10
N LEU A 38 -7.53 -7.11 -4.07
CA LEU A 38 -7.58 -8.50 -3.60
C LEU A 38 -8.95 -8.88 -3.05
N THR A 39 -9.52 -8.01 -2.22
CA THR A 39 -10.81 -8.32 -1.59
C THR A 39 -11.97 -8.25 -2.58
N ASN A 40 -11.86 -7.50 -3.68
CA ASN A 40 -12.88 -7.46 -4.73
C ASN A 40 -13.04 -8.79 -5.48
N LYS A 41 -12.04 -9.68 -5.44
CA LYS A 41 -12.15 -11.06 -5.95
C LYS A 41 -13.01 -11.97 -5.07
N LEU A 42 -13.31 -11.56 -3.83
CA LEU A 42 -14.21 -12.31 -2.94
C LEU A 42 -15.69 -12.06 -3.29
N PRO A 43 -16.60 -12.97 -2.91
CA PRO A 43 -18.03 -12.72 -3.01
C PRO A 43 -18.42 -11.44 -2.27
N GLU A 44 -19.37 -10.68 -2.82
CA GLU A 44 -19.73 -9.32 -2.37
C GLU A 44 -19.96 -9.22 -0.85
N GLN A 45 -20.64 -10.21 -0.28
CA GLN A 45 -20.92 -10.32 1.16
C GLN A 45 -19.67 -10.37 2.07
N TYR A 46 -18.51 -10.81 1.55
CA TYR A 46 -17.28 -10.93 2.33
C TYR A 46 -16.29 -9.78 2.12
N ARG A 47 -16.48 -8.95 1.08
CA ARG A 47 -15.48 -7.93 0.66
C ARG A 47 -15.19 -6.93 1.77
N SER A 48 -16.22 -6.25 2.30
CA SER A 48 -16.03 -5.24 3.35
C SER A 48 -15.45 -5.84 4.64
N LYS A 49 -15.91 -7.04 5.01
CA LYS A 49 -15.38 -7.76 6.18
C LYS A 49 -13.90 -8.12 5.97
N ALA A 50 -13.52 -8.61 4.79
CA ALA A 50 -12.14 -8.93 4.45
C ALA A 50 -11.24 -7.69 4.51
N ARG A 51 -11.70 -6.54 3.97
CA ARG A 51 -10.95 -5.28 4.04
C ARG A 51 -10.72 -4.84 5.47
N ARG A 52 -11.77 -4.76 6.28
CA ARG A 52 -11.67 -4.30 7.68
C ARG A 52 -10.78 -5.23 8.49
N ILE A 53 -10.92 -6.54 8.32
CA ILE A 53 -10.07 -7.52 9.01
C ILE A 53 -8.61 -7.40 8.53
N GLY A 54 -8.39 -7.31 7.21
CA GLY A 54 -7.06 -7.14 6.64
C GLY A 54 -6.35 -5.90 7.15
N ILE A 55 -7.02 -4.73 7.13
CA ILE A 55 -6.48 -3.47 7.63
C ILE A 55 -6.21 -3.53 9.14
N SER A 56 -7.13 -4.10 9.93
CA SER A 56 -6.92 -4.24 11.37
C SER A 56 -5.77 -5.19 11.72
N MET A 57 -5.65 -6.32 11.01
CA MET A 57 -4.54 -7.26 11.20
C MET A 57 -3.21 -6.65 10.76
N ALA A 58 -3.20 -5.91 9.64
CA ALA A 58 -2.06 -5.14 9.18
C ALA A 58 -1.59 -4.13 10.24
N LEU A 59 -2.51 -3.36 10.84
CA LEU A 59 -2.16 -2.46 11.95
C LEU A 59 -1.52 -3.20 13.13
N VAL A 60 -2.10 -4.31 13.58
CA VAL A 60 -1.55 -5.09 14.69
C VAL A 60 -0.14 -5.56 14.36
N MET A 61 0.06 -6.10 13.16
CA MET A 61 1.36 -6.58 12.71
C MET A 61 2.37 -5.42 12.59
N ARG A 62 1.95 -4.26 12.07
CA ARG A 62 2.77 -3.07 11.98
C ARG A 62 3.18 -2.51 13.33
N LEU A 63 2.28 -2.49 14.30
CA LEU A 63 2.60 -2.11 15.68
C LEU A 63 3.54 -3.13 16.35
N ALA A 64 3.41 -4.42 16.04
CA ALA A 64 4.35 -5.45 16.50
C ALA A 64 5.75 -5.25 15.91
N LEU A 65 5.84 -5.00 14.59
CA LEU A 65 7.08 -4.65 13.92
C LEU A 65 7.71 -3.38 14.52
N LEU A 66 6.91 -2.34 14.73
CA LEU A 66 7.38 -1.08 15.31
C LEU A 66 7.84 -1.25 16.78
N SER A 67 7.20 -2.14 17.53
CA SER A 67 7.65 -2.48 18.90
C SER A 67 9.02 -3.18 18.91
N THR A 68 9.38 -3.81 17.79
CA THR A 68 10.69 -4.46 17.57
C THR A 68 11.61 -3.61 16.69
N VAL A 69 11.40 -2.28 16.65
CA VAL A 69 12.14 -1.35 15.79
C VAL A 69 13.66 -1.44 15.98
N ALA A 70 14.14 -1.67 17.20
CA ALA A 70 15.57 -1.85 17.48
C ALA A 70 16.16 -3.04 16.70
N TRP A 71 15.39 -4.12 16.55
CA TRP A 71 15.79 -5.27 15.74
C TRP A 71 15.66 -4.98 14.24
N ILE A 72 14.62 -4.23 13.82
CA ILE A 72 14.45 -3.80 12.42
C ILE A 72 15.64 -2.93 11.97
N VAL A 73 16.16 -2.06 12.82
CA VAL A 73 17.35 -1.25 12.50
C VAL A 73 18.57 -2.13 12.27
N GLN A 74 18.74 -3.22 13.02
CA GLN A 74 19.82 -4.19 12.79
C GLN A 74 19.69 -4.94 11.47
N LEU A 75 18.48 -5.02 10.87
CA LEU A 75 18.31 -5.61 9.54
C LEU A 75 19.02 -4.80 8.45
N THR A 76 19.45 -3.57 8.74
CA THR A 76 20.23 -2.72 7.82
C THR A 76 21.74 -3.02 7.87
N GLU A 77 22.20 -3.83 8.83
CA GLU A 77 23.61 -4.20 8.92
C GLU A 77 24.00 -5.13 7.75
N PRO A 78 25.20 -4.95 7.15
CA PRO A 78 25.70 -5.82 6.10
C PRO A 78 25.81 -7.29 6.57
N VAL A 79 25.23 -8.22 5.81
CA VAL A 79 25.26 -9.65 6.11
C VAL A 79 26.16 -10.41 5.15
N ILE A 80 26.11 -10.05 3.87
CA ILE A 80 26.83 -10.73 2.78
C ILE A 80 27.33 -9.71 1.77
N GLU A 81 28.52 -9.95 1.21
CA GLU A 81 29.07 -9.14 0.13
C GLU A 81 29.14 -9.98 -1.14
N VAL A 82 28.54 -9.49 -2.23
CA VAL A 82 28.51 -10.16 -3.52
C VAL A 82 28.87 -9.16 -4.61
N PHE A 83 29.87 -9.47 -5.44
CA PHE A 83 30.36 -8.60 -6.51
C PHE A 83 30.70 -7.16 -6.07
N GLY A 84 31.20 -6.98 -4.84
CA GLY A 84 31.53 -5.67 -4.27
C GLY A 84 30.33 -4.87 -3.75
N HIS A 85 29.14 -5.48 -3.71
CA HIS A 85 27.95 -4.91 -3.08
C HIS A 85 27.63 -5.65 -1.78
N THR A 86 27.49 -4.90 -0.69
CA THR A 86 27.03 -5.42 0.59
C THR A 86 25.51 -5.46 0.62
N PHE A 87 24.95 -6.59 1.04
CA PHE A 87 23.52 -6.81 1.21
C PHE A 87 23.21 -7.04 2.69
N SER A 88 22.18 -6.34 3.16
CA SER A 88 21.59 -6.51 4.48
C SER A 88 20.31 -7.38 4.42
N TRP A 89 19.80 -7.80 5.56
CA TRP A 89 18.51 -8.52 5.60
C TRP A 89 17.37 -7.65 5.07
N LYS A 90 17.40 -6.34 5.34
CA LYS A 90 16.46 -5.36 4.78
C LYS A 90 16.48 -5.43 3.27
N ASP A 91 17.66 -5.36 2.66
CA ASP A 91 17.82 -5.33 1.21
C ASP A 91 17.23 -6.57 0.55
N MET A 92 17.47 -7.75 1.14
CA MET A 92 16.90 -9.00 0.67
C MET A 92 15.36 -8.99 0.74
N ILE A 93 14.79 -8.46 1.81
CA ILE A 93 13.34 -8.34 1.98
C ILE A 93 12.75 -7.37 0.94
N LEU A 94 13.39 -6.21 0.71
CA LEU A 94 12.93 -5.24 -0.29
C LEU A 94 13.01 -5.79 -1.71
N ILE A 95 14.09 -6.47 -2.07
CA ILE A 95 14.25 -7.11 -3.38
C ILE A 95 13.19 -8.20 -3.57
N ALA A 96 13.04 -9.11 -2.60
CA ALA A 96 12.07 -10.18 -2.67
C ALA A 96 10.63 -9.65 -2.75
N GLY A 97 10.31 -8.65 -1.93
CA GLY A 97 9.03 -7.97 -1.93
C GLY A 97 8.75 -7.26 -3.25
N GLY A 98 9.72 -6.50 -3.77
CA GLY A 98 9.59 -5.81 -5.05
C GLY A 98 9.43 -6.78 -6.22
N LEU A 99 10.17 -7.89 -6.25
CA LEU A 99 9.98 -8.95 -7.26
C LEU A 99 8.58 -9.58 -7.17
N PHE A 100 8.10 -9.83 -5.95
CA PHE A 100 6.75 -10.33 -5.73
C PHE A 100 5.69 -9.34 -6.25
N LEU A 101 5.87 -8.05 -6.00
CA LEU A 101 4.98 -6.99 -6.52
C LEU A 101 4.98 -6.95 -8.04
N LEU A 102 6.15 -6.98 -8.68
CA LEU A 102 6.25 -6.98 -10.14
C LEU A 102 5.56 -8.18 -10.76
N TRP A 103 5.82 -9.38 -10.23
CA TRP A 103 5.18 -10.61 -10.68
C TRP A 103 3.66 -10.53 -10.52
N LYS A 104 3.19 -10.09 -9.34
CA LYS A 104 1.76 -10.04 -9.04
C LYS A 104 1.04 -8.98 -9.88
N ALA A 105 1.61 -7.78 -10.00
CA ALA A 105 1.07 -6.70 -10.82
C ALA A 105 0.99 -7.11 -12.29
N THR A 106 2.06 -7.71 -12.83
CA THR A 106 2.11 -8.17 -14.22
C THR A 106 1.05 -9.24 -14.49
N LYS A 107 0.91 -10.21 -13.58
CA LYS A 107 -0.14 -11.25 -13.69
C LYS A 107 -1.54 -10.64 -13.66
N GLU A 108 -1.78 -9.69 -12.76
CA GLU A 108 -3.08 -9.03 -12.61
C GLU A 108 -3.44 -8.15 -13.82
N ILE A 109 -2.45 -7.45 -14.40
CA ILE A 109 -2.60 -6.69 -15.65
C ILE A 109 -2.94 -7.65 -16.79
N HIS A 110 -2.24 -8.78 -16.89
CA HIS A 110 -2.50 -9.78 -17.94
C HIS A 110 -3.93 -10.33 -17.83
N GLU A 111 -4.37 -10.72 -16.63
CA GLU A 111 -5.76 -11.16 -16.37
C GLU A 111 -6.80 -10.07 -16.71
N SER A 112 -6.48 -8.80 -16.47
CA SER A 112 -7.39 -7.67 -16.71
C SER A 112 -7.50 -7.28 -18.20
N VAL A 113 -6.47 -7.56 -19.00
CA VAL A 113 -6.38 -7.21 -20.42
C VAL A 113 -6.79 -8.37 -21.33
N ASP A 114 -6.72 -9.62 -20.85
CA ASP A 114 -7.11 -10.79 -21.62
C ASP A 114 -8.64 -10.82 -21.90
N PRO A 115 -9.08 -10.68 -23.17
CA PRO A 115 -10.50 -10.71 -23.54
C PRO A 115 -11.19 -12.06 -23.26
N HIS A 116 -10.42 -13.12 -23.02
CA HIS A 116 -10.92 -14.48 -22.81
C HIS A 116 -10.91 -14.94 -21.34
N GLY A 117 -10.41 -14.12 -20.41
CA GLY A 117 -10.20 -14.49 -18.99
C GLY A 117 -11.46 -14.56 -18.12
N ALA A 118 -12.63 -14.14 -18.62
CA ALA A 118 -13.86 -14.10 -17.83
C ALA A 118 -14.63 -15.43 -17.78
N LYS A 119 -13.94 -16.56 -17.61
CA LYS A 119 -14.58 -17.87 -17.36
C LYS A 119 -13.75 -18.75 -16.44
N GLU A 120 -13.77 -18.47 -15.14
CA GLU A 120 -13.75 -19.55 -14.15
C GLU A 120 -14.85 -19.31 -13.11
N GLU A 121 -15.92 -20.08 -13.27
CA GLU A 121 -16.99 -20.22 -12.29
C GLU A 121 -16.41 -20.73 -10.97
N SER A 122 -16.47 -19.89 -9.94
CA SER A 122 -16.10 -20.27 -8.57
C SER A 122 -17.05 -21.35 -8.04
N LYS A 123 -16.56 -22.59 -7.93
CA LYS A 123 -17.26 -23.69 -7.26
C LYS A 123 -17.37 -23.45 -5.74
N ALA A 124 -18.47 -23.93 -5.18
CA ALA A 124 -19.04 -23.60 -3.88
C ALA A 124 -18.17 -23.87 -2.63
N GLY A 125 -18.40 -23.06 -1.59
CA GLY A 125 -18.11 -23.34 -0.17
C GLY A 125 -16.64 -23.27 0.26
N ASN A 126 -15.86 -24.30 -0.06
CA ASN A 126 -14.45 -24.39 0.36
C ASN A 126 -13.53 -23.46 -0.42
N ALA A 127 -13.86 -23.14 -1.68
CA ALA A 127 -13.07 -22.19 -2.46
C ALA A 127 -13.17 -20.76 -1.89
N VAL A 128 -14.29 -20.42 -1.24
CA VAL A 128 -14.52 -19.08 -0.68
C VAL A 128 -13.71 -18.86 0.60
N THR A 129 -13.65 -19.85 1.50
CA THR A 129 -12.82 -19.77 2.70
C THR A 129 -11.33 -19.81 2.37
N ILE A 130 -10.93 -20.64 1.39
CA ILE A 130 -9.55 -20.63 0.86
C ILE A 130 -9.23 -19.26 0.25
N GLY A 131 -10.13 -18.68 -0.55
CA GLY A 131 -9.97 -17.35 -1.13
C GLY A 131 -9.88 -16.24 -0.08
N PHE A 132 -10.71 -16.28 0.96
CA PHE A 132 -10.69 -15.31 2.04
C PHE A 132 -9.35 -15.33 2.79
N THR A 133 -8.91 -16.51 3.25
CA THR A 133 -7.64 -16.66 3.98
C THR A 133 -6.44 -16.31 3.10
N ALA A 134 -6.46 -16.72 1.83
CA ALA A 134 -5.41 -16.35 0.88
C ALA A 134 -5.32 -14.84 0.65
N ALA A 135 -6.46 -14.15 0.54
CA ALA A 135 -6.48 -12.69 0.41
C ALA A 135 -5.90 -12.01 1.65
N ILE A 136 -6.31 -12.42 2.86
CA ILE A 136 -5.76 -11.88 4.10
C ILE A 136 -4.25 -12.14 4.20
N PHE A 137 -3.79 -13.34 3.86
CA PHE A 137 -2.36 -13.67 3.87
C PHE A 137 -1.57 -12.79 2.89
N GLN A 138 -2.07 -12.56 1.68
CA GLN A 138 -1.41 -11.69 0.70
C GLN A 138 -1.37 -10.22 1.17
N ILE A 139 -2.43 -9.74 1.81
CA ILE A 139 -2.46 -8.41 2.43
C ILE A 139 -1.36 -8.30 3.48
N LEU A 140 -1.27 -9.27 4.40
CA LEU A 140 -0.26 -9.25 5.45
C LEU A 140 1.16 -9.38 4.89
N LEU A 141 1.37 -10.22 3.89
CA LEU A 141 2.68 -10.39 3.27
C LEU A 141 3.15 -9.08 2.62
N LEU A 142 2.28 -8.39 1.90
CA LEU A 142 2.63 -7.08 1.33
C LEU A 142 2.83 -6.01 2.41
N ASP A 143 1.98 -6.01 3.42
CA ASP A 143 2.07 -5.06 4.50
C ASP A 143 3.39 -5.22 5.29
N ILE A 144 3.95 -6.42 5.43
CA ILE A 144 5.30 -6.63 5.99
C ILE A 144 6.35 -5.90 5.15
N VAL A 145 6.33 -6.10 3.83
CA VAL A 145 7.31 -5.51 2.91
C VAL A 145 7.25 -3.98 2.98
N PHE A 146 6.05 -3.40 2.91
CA PHE A 146 5.86 -1.95 3.01
C PHE A 146 6.11 -1.40 4.41
N SER A 147 5.79 -2.16 5.45
CA SER A 147 6.02 -1.77 6.84
C SER A 147 7.50 -1.65 7.15
N ILE A 148 8.35 -2.54 6.62
CA ILE A 148 9.79 -2.49 6.87
C ILE A 148 10.40 -1.23 6.27
N ASP A 149 10.08 -0.91 5.01
CA ASP A 149 10.59 0.31 4.34
C ASP A 149 10.12 1.60 5.05
N SER A 150 8.82 1.67 5.36
CA SER A 150 8.22 2.83 6.03
C SER A 150 8.71 3.00 7.47
N ILE A 151 8.90 1.93 8.24
CA ILE A 151 9.45 2.01 9.61
C ILE A 151 10.89 2.52 9.56
N ILE A 152 11.72 2.03 8.63
CA ILE A 152 13.10 2.50 8.49
C ILE A 152 13.15 3.98 8.10
N THR A 153 12.25 4.39 7.20
CA THR A 153 12.08 5.80 6.83
C THR A 153 11.66 6.64 8.06
N ALA A 154 10.72 6.15 8.87
CA ALA A 154 10.23 6.85 10.05
C ALA A 154 11.31 7.01 11.12
N VAL A 155 12.12 5.98 11.36
CA VAL A 155 13.27 6.04 12.28
C VAL A 155 14.32 7.05 11.80
N GLY A 156 14.47 7.23 10.48
CA GLY A 156 15.32 8.29 9.91
C GLY A 156 14.78 9.71 10.11
N MET A 157 13.49 9.87 10.44
CA MET A 157 12.84 11.19 10.62
C MET A 157 12.64 11.57 12.08
N THR A 158 12.41 10.60 12.96
CA THR A 158 12.23 10.85 14.40
C THR A 158 12.75 9.69 15.23
N GLU A 159 13.36 10.02 16.37
CA GLU A 159 13.80 9.04 17.36
C GLU A 159 12.67 8.67 18.35
N HIS A 160 11.53 9.38 18.29
CA HIS A 160 10.47 9.23 19.28
C HIS A 160 9.45 8.17 18.89
N LEU A 161 9.61 6.97 19.45
CA LEU A 161 8.68 5.85 19.26
C LEU A 161 7.18 6.21 19.46
N PRO A 162 6.79 7.01 20.48
CA PRO A 162 5.38 7.40 20.63
C PRO A 162 4.84 8.19 19.44
N ILE A 163 5.65 9.05 18.80
CA ILE A 163 5.24 9.79 17.61
C ILE A 163 4.95 8.83 16.46
N MET A 164 5.85 7.86 16.23
CA MET A 164 5.67 6.84 15.18
C MET A 164 4.40 6.02 15.40
N ILE A 165 4.15 5.57 16.64
CA ILE A 165 2.95 4.79 16.98
C ILE A 165 1.68 5.61 16.71
N ILE A 166 1.63 6.86 17.18
CA ILE A 166 0.46 7.73 16.97
C ILE A 166 0.26 7.97 15.47
N ALA A 167 1.34 8.21 14.72
CA ALA A 167 1.26 8.43 13.28
C ALA A 167 0.63 7.24 12.55
N VAL A 168 1.11 6.02 12.83
CA VAL A 168 0.59 4.77 12.23
C VAL A 168 -0.88 4.55 12.60
N ILE A 169 -1.26 4.73 13.87
CA ILE A 169 -2.64 4.57 14.33
C ILE A 169 -3.55 5.59 13.63
N SER A 170 -3.15 6.87 13.60
CA SER A 170 -3.92 7.92 12.94
C SER A 170 -4.10 7.63 11.45
N ALA A 171 -3.05 7.22 10.74
CA ALA A 171 -3.12 6.87 9.33
C ALA A 171 -4.05 5.66 9.08
N VAL A 172 -3.96 4.61 9.90
CA VAL A 172 -4.85 3.45 9.77
C VAL A 172 -6.31 3.80 10.02
N ILE A 173 -6.61 4.67 10.99
CA ILE A 173 -7.99 5.12 11.23
C ILE A 173 -8.54 5.81 9.97
N VAL A 174 -7.75 6.68 9.33
CA VAL A 174 -8.13 7.31 8.05
C VAL A 174 -8.37 6.25 6.98
N MET A 175 -7.49 5.25 6.86
CA MET A 175 -7.66 4.15 5.90
C MET A 175 -8.92 3.32 6.16
N LEU A 176 -9.25 3.00 7.42
CA LEU A 176 -10.45 2.24 7.77
C LEU A 176 -11.73 2.98 7.36
N VAL A 177 -11.76 4.30 7.56
CA VAL A 177 -12.87 5.16 7.14
C VAL A 177 -12.94 5.25 5.60
N ALA A 178 -11.79 5.34 4.93
CA ALA A 178 -11.70 5.44 3.48
C ALA A 178 -11.90 4.11 2.73
N ALA A 179 -11.77 2.96 3.40
CA ALA A 179 -11.71 1.64 2.76
C ALA A 179 -12.93 1.28 1.93
N ASP A 180 -14.13 1.43 2.47
CA ASP A 180 -15.36 1.09 1.76
C ASP A 180 -15.67 2.08 0.61
N PRO A 181 -15.60 3.42 0.82
CA PRO A 181 -15.74 4.39 -0.28
C PRO A 181 -14.72 4.20 -1.40
N LEU A 182 -13.45 4.00 -1.06
CA LEU A 182 -12.39 3.82 -2.05
C LEU A 182 -12.58 2.52 -2.83
N ALA A 183 -12.94 1.43 -2.17
CA ALA A 183 -13.19 0.17 -2.86
C ALA A 183 -14.39 0.26 -3.83
N LYS A 184 -15.46 0.99 -3.46
CA LYS A 184 -16.57 1.25 -4.37
C LYS A 184 -16.10 2.07 -5.58
N PHE A 185 -15.33 3.13 -5.35
CA PHE A 185 -14.77 3.95 -6.43
C PHE A 185 -13.89 3.14 -7.38
N ILE A 186 -13.04 2.25 -6.87
CA ILE A 186 -12.18 1.37 -7.68
C ILE A 186 -13.03 0.40 -8.52
N ASN A 187 -14.07 -0.22 -7.93
CA ASN A 187 -14.97 -1.11 -8.66
C ASN A 187 -15.72 -0.40 -9.79
N ASP A 188 -16.13 0.85 -9.55
CA ASP A 188 -16.89 1.65 -10.53
C ASP A 188 -16.00 2.22 -11.67
N ASN A 189 -14.67 2.20 -11.51
CA ASN A 189 -13.73 2.81 -12.47
C ASN A 189 -12.56 1.86 -12.78
N PRO A 190 -12.70 0.96 -13.77
CA PRO A 190 -11.65 -0.02 -14.12
C PRO A 190 -10.29 0.59 -14.49
N THR A 191 -10.27 1.80 -15.04
CA THR A 191 -9.03 2.53 -15.35
C THR A 191 -8.22 2.88 -14.08
N VAL A 192 -8.88 3.04 -12.93
CA VAL A 192 -8.22 3.25 -11.63
C VAL A 192 -7.52 1.96 -11.16
N VAL A 193 -8.10 0.79 -11.45
CA VAL A 193 -7.44 -0.50 -11.16
C VAL A 193 -6.15 -0.61 -11.96
N MET A 194 -6.20 -0.32 -13.26
CA MET A 194 -5.01 -0.33 -14.12
C MET A 194 -3.95 0.68 -13.66
N LEU A 195 -4.37 1.89 -13.29
CA LEU A 195 -3.48 2.90 -12.72
C LEU A 195 -2.78 2.39 -11.47
N ALA A 196 -3.52 1.77 -10.56
CA ALA A 196 -2.99 1.24 -9.31
C ALA A 196 -2.04 0.05 -9.51
N LEU A 197 -2.32 -0.83 -10.47
CA LEU A 197 -1.38 -1.89 -10.86
C LEU A 197 -0.09 -1.30 -11.45
N GLY A 198 -0.19 -0.18 -12.18
CA GLY A 198 0.97 0.60 -12.61
C GLY A 198 1.78 1.17 -11.44
N PHE A 199 1.11 1.72 -10.42
CA PHE A 199 1.77 2.15 -9.19
C PHE A 199 2.44 0.99 -8.46
N LEU A 200 1.81 -0.19 -8.43
CA LEU A 200 2.39 -1.39 -7.85
C LEU A 200 3.69 -1.80 -8.53
N ILE A 201 3.75 -1.69 -9.86
CA ILE A 201 5.00 -1.91 -10.62
C ILE A 201 6.05 -0.87 -10.24
N MET A 202 5.68 0.42 -10.20
CA MET A 202 6.60 1.50 -9.87
C MET A 202 7.19 1.34 -8.46
N ILE A 203 6.36 1.01 -7.47
CA ILE A 203 6.79 0.73 -6.10
C ILE A 203 7.69 -0.51 -6.09
N GLY A 204 7.28 -1.60 -6.77
CA GLY A 204 8.08 -2.81 -6.86
C GLY A 204 9.48 -2.58 -7.44
N MET A 205 9.58 -1.78 -8.51
CA MET A 205 10.87 -1.33 -9.07
C MET A 205 11.67 -0.49 -8.09
N THR A 206 11.00 0.40 -7.34
CA THR A 206 11.64 1.27 -6.34
C THR A 206 12.23 0.46 -5.20
N LEU A 207 11.50 -0.54 -4.67
CA LEU A 207 11.99 -1.41 -3.61
C LEU A 207 13.18 -2.27 -4.06
N ILE A 208 13.15 -2.77 -5.30
CA ILE A 208 14.29 -3.50 -5.88
C ILE A 208 15.50 -2.57 -5.97
N ALA A 209 15.32 -1.35 -6.51
CA ALA A 209 16.39 -0.37 -6.63
C ALA A 209 17.01 -0.04 -5.26
N GLU A 210 16.17 0.21 -4.25
CA GLU A 210 16.60 0.50 -2.88
C GLU A 210 17.33 -0.68 -2.23
N GLY A 211 16.89 -1.92 -2.46
CA GLY A 211 17.60 -3.10 -1.98
C GLY A 211 18.94 -3.36 -2.69
N PHE A 212 19.17 -2.80 -3.86
CA PHE A 212 20.52 -2.74 -4.47
C PHE A 212 21.33 -1.52 -4.02
N GLY A 213 20.84 -0.74 -3.05
CA GLY A 213 21.49 0.45 -2.51
C GLY A 213 21.22 1.73 -3.31
N ALA A 214 20.43 1.67 -4.39
CA ALA A 214 20.07 2.84 -5.17
C ALA A 214 18.94 3.60 -4.47
N HIS A 215 19.29 4.75 -3.88
CA HIS A 215 18.31 5.57 -3.18
C HIS A 215 17.41 6.30 -4.17
N VAL A 216 16.13 5.94 -4.20
CA VAL A 216 15.13 6.62 -5.02
C VAL A 216 14.44 7.68 -4.15
N PRO A 217 14.51 8.97 -4.49
CA PRO A 217 13.82 9.98 -3.72
C PRO A 217 12.31 9.77 -3.82
N LYS A 218 11.67 9.39 -2.69
CA LYS A 218 10.24 9.06 -2.63
C LYS A 218 9.34 10.17 -3.18
N GLY A 219 9.78 11.44 -3.07
CA GLY A 219 9.08 12.58 -3.65
C GLY A 219 8.82 12.46 -5.16
N TYR A 220 9.72 11.83 -5.93
CA TYR A 220 9.48 11.59 -7.37
C TYR A 220 8.40 10.54 -7.61
N VAL A 221 8.39 9.47 -6.81
CA VAL A 221 7.36 8.42 -6.87
C VAL A 221 5.99 9.03 -6.54
N TYR A 222 5.90 9.80 -5.45
CA TYR A 222 4.65 10.45 -5.06
C TYR A 222 4.20 11.52 -6.05
N ALA A 223 5.12 12.30 -6.62
CA ALA A 223 4.78 13.26 -7.66
C ALA A 223 4.22 12.57 -8.90
N ALA A 224 4.81 11.44 -9.33
CA ALA A 224 4.31 10.64 -10.44
C ALA A 224 2.92 10.06 -10.15
N MET A 225 2.70 9.54 -8.94
CA MET A 225 1.39 9.03 -8.51
C MET A 225 0.32 10.12 -8.46
N ALA A 226 0.63 11.27 -7.87
CA ALA A 226 -0.27 12.41 -7.78
C ALA A 226 -0.63 12.96 -9.17
N PHE A 227 0.38 13.11 -10.04
CA PHE A 227 0.17 13.54 -11.42
C PHE A 227 -0.72 12.56 -12.19
N SER A 228 -0.42 11.26 -12.13
CA SER A 228 -1.19 10.25 -12.85
C SER A 228 -2.63 10.14 -12.32
N THR A 229 -2.82 10.29 -11.01
CA THR A 229 -4.14 10.36 -10.38
C THR A 229 -4.91 11.59 -10.86
N ALA A 230 -4.26 12.76 -10.95
CA ALA A 230 -4.89 13.97 -11.45
C ALA A 230 -5.33 13.82 -12.92
N ILE A 231 -4.49 13.25 -13.77
CA ILE A 231 -4.84 12.93 -15.16
C ILE A 231 -6.02 11.96 -15.21
N GLU A 232 -6.03 10.93 -14.37
CA GLU A 232 -7.12 9.96 -14.35
C GLU A 232 -8.45 10.59 -13.88
N ILE A 233 -8.41 11.50 -12.90
CA ILE A 233 -9.58 12.28 -12.51
C ILE A 233 -10.12 13.09 -13.71
N LEU A 234 -9.25 13.76 -14.47
CA LEU A 234 -9.65 14.48 -15.68
C LEU A 234 -10.27 13.54 -16.73
N ASN A 235 -9.70 12.34 -16.93
CA ASN A 235 -10.23 11.33 -17.84
C ASN A 235 -11.63 10.85 -17.42
N ILE A 236 -11.85 10.60 -16.13
CA ILE A 236 -13.15 10.21 -15.59
C ILE A 236 -14.17 11.33 -15.80
N LEU A 237 -13.80 12.58 -15.53
CA LEU A 237 -14.68 13.74 -15.74
C LEU A 237 -15.03 13.94 -17.21
N ALA A 238 -14.05 13.83 -18.12
CA ALA A 238 -14.26 13.93 -19.55
C ALA A 238 -15.20 12.84 -20.08
N ARG A 239 -15.00 11.58 -19.63
CA ARG A 239 -15.86 10.44 -19.97
C ARG A 239 -17.30 10.67 -19.51
N ARG A 240 -17.49 11.13 -18.28
CA ARG A 240 -18.83 11.47 -17.73
C ARG A 240 -19.50 12.61 -18.51
N ALA A 241 -18.74 13.63 -18.89
CA ALA A 241 -19.27 14.75 -19.69
C ALA A 241 -19.71 14.30 -21.08
N ARG A 242 -18.93 13.42 -21.73
CA ARG A 242 -19.27 12.83 -23.03
C ARG A 242 -20.56 12.00 -22.96
N LEU A 243 -20.67 11.10 -21.98
CA LEU A 243 -21.88 10.28 -21.80
C LEU A 243 -23.14 11.14 -21.57
N LYS A 244 -23.01 12.26 -20.84
CA LYS A 244 -24.13 13.20 -20.64
C LYS A 244 -24.55 13.91 -21.94
N ARG A 245 -23.60 14.24 -22.83
CA ARG A 245 -23.90 14.86 -24.13
C ARG A 245 -24.59 13.87 -25.06
N GLU A 246 -24.07 12.65 -25.16
CA GLU A 246 -24.68 11.58 -25.97
C GLU A 246 -26.12 11.26 -25.50
N ALA A 247 -26.38 11.27 -24.19
CA ALA A 247 -27.73 11.10 -23.64
C ALA A 247 -28.67 12.29 -23.88
N ALA A 248 -28.13 13.50 -24.11
CA ALA A 248 -28.91 14.69 -24.43
C ALA A 248 -29.21 14.83 -25.93
N GLU A 249 -28.35 14.28 -26.79
CA GLU A 249 -28.52 14.26 -28.25
C GLU A 249 -29.37 13.07 -28.74
N GLY A 250 -29.52 12.02 -27.93
CA GLY A 250 -30.34 10.84 -28.22
C GLY A 250 -31.82 10.91 -27.77
N ASN A 251 -32.27 12.05 -27.23
CA ASN A 251 -33.68 12.35 -26.90
C ASN A 251 -34.21 13.44 -27.83
#